data_AF-A0A1G0M749-F1
#
_entry.id   AF-A0A1G0M749-F1
#
_cell.length_a   1.000
_cell.length_b   1.000
_cell.length_c   1.000
_cell.angle_alpha   90.00
_cell.angle_beta   90.00
_cell.angle_gamma   90.00
#
_symmetry.space_group_name_H-M   'P 1'
#
loop_
_entity.id
_entity.type
_entity.pdbx_description
1 polymer ?
#
loop_
_entity_poly.entity_id
_entity_poly.type
_entity_poly.pdbx_seq_one_letter_code
_entity_poly.pdbx_strand_id
1 'polypeptide(L)'
;MKLFAAVLVGFAGISGVASAADLAEPMEFPGKKGTVLFYHQKHVSLVQGDCRVCHDRPGEIKGFGRAIAHKMCIGCHEPEAGKLGGPITCDGCHTPM
;
A
#
# COMPACT_ATOMS: atom_id res chain seq x y z
N MET A 1 -4.78 -38.58 -44.49
CA MET A 1 -4.51 -39.37 -43.27
C MET A 1 -4.12 -38.37 -42.19
N LYS A 2 -4.87 -38.37 -41.08
CA LYS A 2 -4.80 -37.39 -39.99
C LYS A 2 -3.46 -37.52 -39.26
N LEU A 3 -2.72 -36.42 -39.08
CA LEU A 3 -1.74 -36.30 -38.01
C LEU A 3 -1.90 -34.93 -37.34
N PHE A 4 -2.60 -34.96 -36.22
CA PHE A 4 -2.63 -33.91 -35.20
C PHE A 4 -1.26 -33.91 -34.49
N ALA A 5 -0.63 -32.75 -34.33
CA ALA A 5 0.47 -32.57 -33.38
C ALA A 5 0.46 -31.15 -32.81
N ALA A 6 -0.29 -31.04 -31.71
CA ALA A 6 -0.17 -30.11 -30.58
C ALA A 6 0.65 -28.82 -30.76
N VAL A 7 -0.05 -27.71 -30.98
CA VAL A 7 0.43 -26.37 -30.57
C VAL A 7 0.28 -26.30 -29.05
N LEU A 8 1.39 -26.50 -28.32
CA LEU A 8 1.47 -26.18 -26.90
C LEU A 8 1.46 -24.66 -26.74
N VAL A 9 0.26 -24.09 -26.62
CA VAL A 9 0.07 -22.75 -26.07
C VAL A 9 0.41 -22.83 -24.58
N GLY A 10 1.68 -22.59 -24.26
CA GLY A 10 2.14 -22.35 -22.90
C GLY A 10 1.56 -21.04 -22.41
N PHE A 11 0.38 -21.08 -21.81
CA PHE A 11 -0.18 -19.98 -21.05
C PHE A 11 0.62 -19.89 -19.74
N ALA A 12 1.76 -19.20 -19.78
CA ALA A 12 2.48 -18.80 -18.58
C ALA A 12 1.61 -17.76 -17.86
N GLY A 13 0.74 -18.26 -16.98
CA GLY A 13 -0.02 -17.43 -16.06
C GLY A 13 0.94 -16.58 -15.24
N ILE A 14 0.82 -15.26 -15.38
CA ILE A 14 1.40 -14.30 -14.45
C ILE A 14 0.68 -14.44 -13.11
N SER A 15 1.08 -15.44 -12.32
CA SER A 15 0.76 -15.49 -10.91
C SER A 15 1.58 -14.40 -10.22
N GLY A 16 0.98 -13.23 -10.02
CA GLY A 16 1.58 -12.16 -9.23
C GLY A 16 1.81 -12.63 -7.79
N VAL A 17 3.03 -13.08 -7.52
CA VAL A 17 3.52 -13.31 -6.16
C VAL A 17 4.09 -11.99 -5.66
N ALA A 18 3.39 -11.35 -4.71
CA ALA A 18 3.92 -10.19 -4.02
C ALA A 18 5.21 -10.60 -3.29
N SER A 19 6.32 -10.04 -3.72
CA SER A 19 7.68 -10.33 -3.24
C SER A 19 8.04 -9.36 -2.11
N ALA A 20 9.00 -9.71 -1.25
CA ALA A 20 9.51 -8.80 -0.23
C ALA A 20 10.07 -7.48 -0.81
N ALA A 21 10.44 -7.48 -2.09
CA ALA A 21 10.84 -6.29 -2.84
C ALA A 21 9.71 -5.26 -2.98
N ASP A 22 8.46 -5.69 -3.10
CA ASP A 22 7.29 -4.81 -3.30
C ASP A 22 6.99 -3.93 -2.07
N LEU A 23 7.58 -4.24 -0.91
CA LEU A 23 7.40 -3.46 0.32
C LEU A 23 8.45 -2.35 0.47
N ALA A 24 9.58 -2.43 -0.26
CA ALA A 24 10.70 -1.51 -0.12
C ALA A 24 10.47 -0.17 -0.82
N GLU A 25 9.72 -0.16 -1.92
CA GLU A 25 9.39 1.06 -2.65
C GLU A 25 8.19 1.78 -2.02
N PRO A 26 8.16 3.13 -2.04
CA PRO A 26 7.00 3.87 -1.59
C PRO A 26 5.80 3.60 -2.51
N MET A 27 4.66 3.28 -1.91
CA MET A 27 3.40 3.28 -2.62
C MET A 27 2.97 4.72 -2.91
N GLU A 28 2.57 4.99 -4.14
CA GLU A 28 2.09 6.30 -4.55
C GLU A 28 0.57 6.38 -4.48
N PHE A 29 0.06 7.41 -3.82
CA PHE A 29 -1.36 7.73 -3.78
C PHE A 29 -1.59 9.11 -4.42
N PRO A 30 -1.91 9.17 -5.72
CA PRO A 30 -2.21 10.42 -6.41
C PRO A 30 -3.45 11.10 -5.81
N GLY A 31 -3.35 12.39 -5.55
CA GLY A 31 -4.44 13.20 -5.01
C GLY A 31 -4.49 14.58 -5.65
N LYS A 32 -5.63 15.27 -5.50
CA LYS A 32 -5.83 16.62 -6.07
C LYS A 32 -4.85 17.67 -5.53
N LYS A 33 -4.27 17.45 -4.34
CA LYS A 33 -3.31 18.36 -3.69
C LYS A 33 -1.84 17.97 -3.91
N GLY A 34 -1.59 16.92 -4.68
CA GLY A 34 -0.28 16.30 -4.80
C GLY A 34 -0.31 14.82 -4.44
N THR A 35 0.75 14.12 -4.82
CA THR A 35 0.92 12.69 -4.56
C THR A 35 1.36 12.48 -3.12
N VAL A 36 0.80 11.47 -2.46
CA VAL A 36 1.26 11.02 -1.14
C VAL A 36 2.13 9.79 -1.35
N LEU A 37 3.37 9.85 -0.88
CA LEU A 37 4.28 8.70 -0.86
C LEU A 37 4.16 7.97 0.47
N PHE A 38 3.82 6.69 0.43
CA PHE A 38 3.63 5.86 1.61
C PHE A 38 4.60 4.67 1.62
N TYR A 39 5.51 4.68 2.58
CA TYR A 39 6.52 3.64 2.75
C TYR A 39 5.97 2.50 3.59
N HIS A 40 5.35 1.48 2.96
CA HIS A 40 4.67 0.39 3.66
C HIS A 40 5.61 -0.35 4.64
N GLN A 41 6.81 -0.74 4.20
CA GLN A 41 7.76 -1.45 5.06
C GLN A 41 8.19 -0.63 6.28
N LYS A 42 8.36 0.69 6.13
CA LYS A 42 8.69 1.58 7.24
C LYS A 42 7.61 1.51 8.33
N HIS A 43 6.35 1.56 7.92
CA HIS A 43 5.23 1.48 8.87
C HIS A 43 5.13 0.11 9.52
N VAL A 44 5.28 -0.98 8.76
CA VAL A 44 5.34 -2.36 9.29
C VAL A 44 6.41 -2.48 10.39
N SER A 45 7.61 -1.93 10.17
CA SER A 45 8.68 -1.93 11.17
C SER A 45 8.33 -1.09 12.40
N LEU A 46 7.72 0.09 12.22
CA LEU A 46 7.32 0.97 13.34
C LEU A 46 6.21 0.37 14.21
N VAL A 47 5.30 -0.40 13.62
CA VAL A 47 4.25 -1.12 14.34
C VAL A 47 4.65 -2.55 14.73
N GLN A 48 5.94 -2.88 14.63
CA GLN A 48 6.50 -4.19 15.04
C GLN A 48 5.81 -5.38 14.36
N GLY A 49 5.39 -5.21 13.11
CA GLY A 49 4.70 -6.24 12.34
C GLY A 49 3.22 -6.40 12.68
N ASP A 50 2.63 -5.56 13.53
CA ASP A 50 1.19 -5.59 13.79
C ASP A 50 0.40 -5.03 12.59
N CYS A 51 0.08 -5.92 11.65
CA CYS A 51 -0.70 -5.60 10.47
C CYS A 51 -2.11 -5.07 10.81
N ARG A 52 -2.64 -5.39 12.00
CA ARG A 52 -4.01 -5.01 12.39
C ARG A 52 -4.17 -3.53 12.71
N VAL A 53 -3.05 -2.81 12.87
CA VAL A 53 -3.06 -1.36 13.00
C VAL A 53 -3.68 -0.68 11.76
N CYS A 54 -3.54 -1.29 10.58
CA CYS A 54 -4.08 -0.74 9.32
C CYS A 54 -5.08 -1.67 8.63
N HIS A 55 -4.93 -2.99 8.80
CA HIS A 55 -5.68 -3.99 8.05
C HIS A 55 -6.59 -4.82 8.94
N ASP A 56 -7.87 -4.92 8.57
CA ASP A 56 -8.74 -5.95 9.15
C ASP A 56 -8.33 -7.37 8.73
N ARG A 57 -7.78 -7.48 7.52
CA ARG A 57 -7.19 -8.69 6.95
C ARG A 57 -6.10 -8.30 5.94
N PRO A 58 -5.07 -9.13 5.73
CA PRO A 58 -4.03 -8.85 4.74
C PRO A 58 -4.62 -8.61 3.34
N GLY A 59 -3.97 -7.73 2.58
CA GLY A 59 -4.37 -7.34 1.22
C GLY A 59 -5.03 -5.95 1.18
N GLU A 60 -5.65 -5.63 0.05
CA GLU A 60 -6.23 -4.31 -0.20
C GLU A 60 -7.30 -3.93 0.85
N ILE A 61 -7.22 -2.68 1.32
CA ILE A 61 -8.24 -2.10 2.20
C ILE A 61 -9.45 -1.72 1.33
N LYS A 62 -10.58 -2.38 1.55
CA LYS A 62 -11.81 -2.12 0.77
C LYS A 62 -12.27 -0.67 0.95
N GLY A 63 -12.55 0.01 -0.15
CA GLY A 63 -13.01 1.39 -0.14
C GLY A 63 -11.95 2.41 0.27
N PHE A 64 -10.67 2.04 0.23
CA PHE A 64 -9.57 2.95 0.53
C PHE A 64 -9.67 4.21 -0.32
N GLY A 65 -9.56 5.37 0.33
CA GLY A 65 -9.75 6.67 -0.28
C GLY A 65 -9.60 7.77 0.77
N ARG A 66 -9.82 9.02 0.36
CA ARG A 66 -9.54 10.22 1.18
C ARG A 66 -10.02 10.11 2.63
N ALA A 67 -11.28 9.73 2.86
CA ALA A 67 -11.86 9.70 4.19
C ALA A 67 -11.17 8.67 5.09
N ILE A 68 -10.89 7.47 4.56
CA ILE A 68 -10.20 6.40 5.27
C ILE A 68 -8.74 6.80 5.52
N ALA A 69 -8.05 7.28 4.48
CA ALA A 69 -6.66 7.70 4.57
C ALA A 69 -6.47 8.82 5.61
N HIS A 70 -7.30 9.86 5.60
CA HIS A 70 -7.22 10.94 6.59
C HIS A 70 -7.51 10.42 8.01
N LYS A 71 -8.50 9.56 8.19
CA LYS A 71 -8.80 9.00 9.52
C LYS A 71 -7.67 8.11 10.04
N MET A 72 -7.16 7.22 9.20
CA MET A 72 -6.18 6.20 9.59
C MET A 72 -4.77 6.78 9.74
N CYS A 73 -4.30 7.54 8.75
CA CYS A 73 -2.94 8.07 8.74
C CYS A 73 -2.81 9.21 9.76
N ILE A 74 -3.69 10.23 9.69
CA ILE A 74 -3.60 11.40 10.58
C ILE A 74 -3.90 10.98 12.02
N GLY A 75 -4.92 10.14 12.23
CA GLY A 75 -5.28 9.67 13.57
C GLY A 75 -4.15 8.90 14.28
N CYS A 76 -3.25 8.24 13.54
CA CYS A 76 -2.06 7.62 14.13
C CYS A 76 -0.90 8.61 14.31
N HIS A 77 -0.77 9.60 13.43
CA HIS A 77 0.29 10.60 13.46
C HIS A 77 0.02 11.76 14.44
N GLU A 78 -1.22 11.91 14.89
CA GLU A 78 -1.60 12.88 15.91
C GLU A 78 -0.76 12.66 17.18
N PRO A 79 -0.16 13.72 17.75
CA PRO A 79 0.76 13.60 18.89
C PRO A 79 0.13 12.92 20.11
N GLU A 80 -1.18 13.08 20.28
CA GLU A 80 -1.97 12.56 21.38
C GLU A 80 -2.28 11.05 21.24
N ALA A 81 -2.08 10.49 20.04
CA ALA A 81 -2.34 9.07 19.76
C ALA A 81 -1.24 8.11 20.28
N GLY A 82 -0.18 8.65 20.91
CA GLY A 82 0.84 7.85 21.59
C GLY A 82 1.74 7.00 20.68
N LYS A 83 1.74 7.24 19.36
CA LYS A 83 2.54 6.48 18.39
C LYS A 83 3.38 7.40 17.50
N LEU A 84 4.68 7.45 17.80
CA LEU A 84 5.84 7.75 16.93
C LEU A 84 5.86 9.05 16.07
N GLY A 85 4.77 9.82 16.02
CA GLY A 85 4.66 11.07 15.27
C GLY A 85 4.70 10.87 13.74
N GLY A 86 4.11 11.82 13.02
CA GLY A 86 4.18 11.88 11.57
C GLY A 86 3.50 13.14 11.02
N PRO A 87 3.46 13.32 9.69
CA PRO A 87 2.80 14.49 9.12
C PRO A 87 1.29 14.46 9.37
N ILE A 88 0.77 15.60 9.85
CA ILE A 88 -0.67 15.84 10.08
C ILE A 88 -1.20 17.04 9.27
N THR A 89 -0.31 17.82 8.65
CA THR A 89 -0.67 18.94 7.79
C THR A 89 -0.86 18.48 6.35
N CYS A 90 -1.60 19.25 5.55
CA CYS A 90 -1.85 18.92 4.14
C CYS A 90 -0.55 18.66 3.38
N ASP A 91 0.40 19.61 3.47
CA ASP A 91 1.62 19.61 2.68
C ASP A 91 2.72 18.73 3.31
N GLY A 92 2.50 18.26 4.55
CA GLY A 92 3.35 17.24 5.16
C GLY A 92 3.15 15.85 4.54
N CYS A 93 1.97 15.59 3.97
CA CYS A 93 1.65 14.34 3.28
C CYS A 93 1.60 14.49 1.76
N HIS A 94 0.94 15.55 1.28
CA HIS A 94 0.78 15.80 -0.15
C HIS A 94 1.96 16.61 -0.67
N THR A 95 2.87 15.94 -1.37
CA THR A 95 3.95 16.63 -2.06
C THR A 95 3.45 17.13 -3.42
N PRO A 96 3.57 18.44 -3.72
CA PRO A 96 3.34 18.94 -5.06
C PRO A 96 4.22 18.18 -6.06
N MET A 97 3.63 17.83 -7.18
CA MET A 97 4.32 17.19 -8.31
C MET A 97 5.14 18.24 -9.05
#